data_AF-A0A6M0IRR1-F1
#
_entry.id   AF-A0A6M0IRR1-F1
#
_cell.length_a   1.000
_cell.length_b   1.000
_cell.length_c   1.000
_cell.angle_alpha   90.00
_cell.angle_beta   90.00
_cell.angle_gamma   90.00
#
_symmetry.space_group_name_H-M   'P 1'
#
loop_
_entity.id
_entity.type
_entity.pdbx_description
1 polymer ?
#
loop_
_entity_poly.entity_id
_entity_poly.type
_entity_poly.pdbx_seq_one_letter_code
_entity_poly.pdbx_strand_id
1 'polypeptide(L)'
;MTIEKILNWITPLTLGALLGLYEILHGLYYVLYGTPDQQRDYPLEIVLGLPIMVICLGGHWVIRRITHNNTRTVWIIESVMVGLVIYGFYRS
;
A
#
# COMPACT_ATOMS: atom_id res chain seq x y z
N MET A 1 -1.04 -14.21 -20.98
CA MET A 1 -0.63 -13.10 -20.08
C MET A 1 0.87 -12.91 -20.24
N THR A 2 1.35 -11.72 -20.59
CA THR A 2 2.80 -11.46 -20.74
C THR A 2 3.42 -11.00 -19.42
N ILE A 3 4.71 -11.28 -19.19
CA ILE A 3 5.43 -10.89 -17.97
C ILE A 3 5.36 -9.38 -17.74
N GLU A 4 5.47 -8.57 -18.79
CA GLU A 4 5.33 -7.10 -18.72
C GLU A 4 3.96 -6.65 -18.19
N LYS A 5 2.89 -7.37 -18.52
CA LYS A 5 1.56 -7.05 -18.00
C LYS A 5 1.48 -7.32 -16.49
N ILE A 6 2.12 -8.38 -16.02
CA ILE A 6 2.17 -8.72 -14.59
C ILE A 6 2.99 -7.66 -13.83
N LEU A 7 4.16 -7.30 -14.34
CA LEU A 7 5.03 -6.27 -13.74
C LEU A 7 4.44 -4.87 -13.78
N ASN A 8 3.47 -4.61 -14.67
CA ASN A 8 2.72 -3.35 -14.68
C ASN A 8 1.62 -3.30 -13.61
N TRP A 9 1.14 -4.45 -13.14
CA TRP A 9 0.11 -4.55 -12.12
C TRP A 9 0.70 -4.70 -10.72
N ILE A 10 1.79 -5.45 -10.61
CA ILE A 10 2.51 -5.69 -9.36
C ILE A 10 3.71 -4.75 -9.35
N THR A 11 3.60 -3.67 -8.60
CA THR A 11 4.63 -2.64 -8.41
C THR A 11 4.82 -2.34 -6.92
N PRO A 12 5.98 -1.81 -6.48
CA PRO A 12 6.26 -1.62 -5.06
C PRO A 12 5.19 -0.81 -4.32
N LEU A 13 4.63 0.26 -4.91
CA LEU A 13 3.55 1.01 -4.26
C LEU A 13 2.23 0.26 -4.27
N THR A 14 1.90 -0.50 -5.32
CA THR A 14 0.69 -1.34 -5.28
C THR A 14 0.76 -2.43 -4.21
N LEU A 15 1.96 -2.94 -3.89
CA LEU A 15 2.15 -3.84 -2.75
C LEU A 15 1.90 -3.12 -1.41
N GLY A 16 2.36 -1.88 -1.27
CA GLY A 16 2.04 -1.03 -0.12
C GLY A 16 0.53 -0.75 0.00
N ALA A 17 -0.16 -0.56 -1.13
CA ALA A 17 -1.61 -0.42 -1.14
C ALA A 17 -2.33 -1.70 -0.70
N LEU A 18 -1.82 -2.88 -1.07
CA LEU A 18 -2.35 -4.17 -0.60
C LEU A 18 -2.17 -4.35 0.91
N LEU A 19 -1.08 -3.86 1.49
CA LEU A 19 -0.91 -3.82 2.95
C LEU A 19 -1.97 -2.92 3.59
N GLY A 20 -2.18 -1.71 3.07
CA GLY A 20 -3.24 -0.82 3.56
C GLY A 20 -4.63 -1.46 3.44
N LEU A 21 -4.92 -2.14 2.34
CA LEU A 21 -6.17 -2.89 2.16
C LEU A 21 -6.31 -4.04 3.17
N TYR A 22 -5.23 -4.77 3.45
CA TYR A 22 -5.22 -5.84 4.44
C TYR A 22 -5.58 -5.31 5.83
N GLU A 23 -4.94 -4.21 6.28
CA GLU A 23 -5.25 -3.56 7.56
C GLU A 23 -6.72 -3.13 7.65
N ILE A 24 -7.26 -2.56 6.57
CA ILE A 24 -8.69 -2.17 6.52
C ILE A 24 -9.60 -3.40 6.65
N LEU A 25 -9.33 -4.46 5.91
CA LEU A 25 -10.18 -5.67 5.93
C LEU A 25 -10.08 -6.40 7.26
N HIS A 26 -8.87 -6.48 7.83
CA HIS A 26 -8.61 -7.07 9.12
C HIS A 26 -9.32 -6.28 10.23
N GLY A 27 -9.11 -4.96 10.28
CA GLY A 27 -9.79 -4.08 11.22
C GLY A 27 -11.32 -4.16 11.07
N LEU A 28 -11.84 -4.13 9.85
CA LEU A 28 -13.28 -4.24 9.60
C LEU A 28 -13.86 -5.56 10.08
N TYR A 29 -13.15 -6.67 9.86
CA TYR A 29 -13.58 -7.99 10.31
C TYR A 29 -13.73 -8.03 11.83
N TYR A 30 -12.74 -7.55 12.58
CA TYR A 30 -12.79 -7.57 14.05
C TYR A 30 -13.69 -6.49 14.65
N VAL A 31 -13.90 -5.36 13.97
CA VAL A 31 -14.92 -4.38 14.39
C VAL A 31 -16.33 -4.97 14.27
N LEU A 32 -16.60 -5.73 13.21
CA LEU A 32 -17.93 -6.30 12.96
C LEU A 32 -18.19 -7.61 13.72
N TYR A 33 -17.16 -8.46 13.88
CA TYR A 33 -17.31 -9.83 14.38
C TYR A 33 -16.41 -10.16 15.57
N GLY A 34 -15.56 -9.23 16.02
CA GLY A 34 -14.67 -9.42 17.16
C GLY A 34 -15.41 -9.36 18.49
N THR A 35 -14.80 -9.96 19.52
CA THR A 35 -15.29 -9.86 20.90
C THR A 35 -15.12 -8.43 21.43
N PRO A 36 -15.87 -8.01 22.48
CA PRO A 36 -15.79 -6.64 23.01
C PRO A 36 -14.38 -6.23 23.46
N ASP A 37 -13.58 -7.18 23.94
CA ASP A 37 -12.18 -6.98 24.33
C ASP A 37 -11.29 -6.71 23.10
N GLN A 38 -11.57 -7.40 21.98
CA GLN A 38 -10.88 -7.24 20.72
C GLN A 38 -11.22 -5.91 20.04
N GLN A 39 -12.49 -5.48 20.02
CA GLN A 39 -12.98 -4.32 19.23
C GLN A 39 -12.30 -2.96 19.51
N ARG A 40 -11.54 -2.81 20.60
CA ARG A 40 -11.05 -1.49 21.04
C ARG A 40 -9.97 -0.89 20.13
N ASP A 41 -9.12 -1.74 19.54
CA ASP A 41 -7.94 -1.29 18.78
C ASP A 41 -8.11 -1.41 17.26
N TYR A 42 -8.97 -2.32 16.79
CA TYR A 42 -9.20 -2.56 15.35
C TYR A 42 -9.79 -1.38 14.54
N PRO A 43 -10.56 -0.43 15.12
CA PRO A 43 -10.92 0.80 14.42
C PRO A 43 -9.68 1.60 13.99
N LEU A 44 -8.57 1.52 14.76
CA LEU A 44 -7.33 2.21 14.44
C LEU A 44 -6.65 1.60 13.21
N GLU A 45 -6.68 0.28 13.05
CA GLU A 45 -6.15 -0.40 11.86
C GLU A 45 -6.84 0.10 10.58
N ILE A 46 -8.16 0.33 10.62
CA ILE A 46 -8.92 0.92 9.52
C ILE A 46 -8.47 2.37 9.25
N VAL A 47 -8.35 3.17 10.32
CA VAL A 47 -7.97 4.59 10.24
C VAL A 47 -6.55 4.76 9.72
N LEU A 48 -5.63 3.83 10.01
CA LEU A 48 -4.26 3.85 9.52
C LEU A 48 -4.13 3.23 8.12
N GLY A 49 -4.87 2.15 7.85
CA GLY A 49 -4.85 1.46 6.56
C GLY A 49 -5.38 2.31 5.40
N LEU A 50 -6.40 3.14 5.64
CA LEU A 50 -6.97 4.04 4.62
C LEU A 50 -5.95 5.04 4.06
N PRO A 51 -5.27 5.87 4.87
CA PRO A 51 -4.20 6.75 4.41
C PRO A 51 -3.10 6.01 3.66
N ILE A 52 -2.66 4.85 4.16
CA ILE A 52 -1.62 4.03 3.50
C ILE A 52 -2.09 3.65 2.09
N MET A 53 -3.30 3.10 1.97
CA MET A 53 -3.86 2.68 0.69
C MET A 53 -4.00 3.85 -0.28
N VAL A 54 -4.53 4.99 0.18
CA VAL A 54 -4.73 6.20 -0.64
C VAL A 54 -3.39 6.76 -1.13
N ILE A 55 -2.39 6.87 -0.24
CA ILE A 55 -1.07 7.40 -0.59
C ILE A 55 -0.37 6.48 -1.59
N CYS A 56 -0.44 5.17 -1.37
CA CYS A 56 0.19 4.20 -2.26
C CYS A 56 -0.47 4.14 -3.65
N LEU A 57 -1.80 4.08 -3.73
CA LEU A 57 -2.51 4.08 -5.02
C LEU A 57 -2.40 5.42 -5.75
N GLY A 58 -2.57 6.52 -5.02
CA GLY A 58 -2.41 7.87 -5.56
C GLY A 58 -0.98 8.11 -6.07
N GLY A 59 0.02 7.73 -5.27
CA GLY A 59 1.43 7.81 -5.64
C GLY A 59 1.74 6.98 -6.90
N HIS A 60 1.29 5.72 -6.94
CA HIS A 60 1.43 4.86 -8.12
C HIS A 60 0.83 5.50 -9.38
N TRP A 61 -0.40 6.03 -9.26
CA TRP A 61 -1.08 6.69 -10.37
C TRP A 61 -0.32 7.92 -10.88
N VAL A 62 0.17 8.77 -9.98
CA VAL A 62 0.98 9.96 -10.33
C VAL A 62 2.29 9.56 -11.01
N ILE A 63 3.05 8.62 -10.45
CA ILE A 63 4.32 8.16 -11.00
C ILE A 63 4.11 7.58 -12.40
N ARG A 64 3.08 6.74 -12.55
CA ARG A 64 2.72 6.13 -13.83
C ARG A 64 2.36 7.17 -14.88
N ARG A 65 1.72 8.27 -14.49
CA ARG A 65 1.40 9.39 -15.40
C ARG A 65 2.64 10.15 -15.83
N ILE A 66 3.54 10.47 -14.91
CA ILE A 66 4.78 11.23 -15.19
C ILE A 66 5.76 10.41 -16.04
N THR A 67 5.82 9.10 -15.82
CA THR A 67 6.72 8.17 -16.52
C THR A 67 6.18 7.65 -17.84
N HIS A 68 5.02 8.15 -18.30
CA HIS A 68 4.37 7.71 -19.54
C HIS A 68 4.16 6.18 -19.62
N ASN A 69 3.80 5.54 -18.50
CA ASN A 69 3.65 4.08 -18.38
C ASN A 69 4.93 3.27 -18.65
N ASN A 70 6.13 3.85 -18.56
CA ASN A 70 7.36 3.07 -18.65
C ASN A 70 7.55 2.21 -17.39
N THR A 71 7.24 0.92 -17.50
CA THR A 71 7.27 -0.05 -16.39
C THR A 71 8.59 -0.04 -15.64
N ARG A 72 9.72 0.03 -16.36
CA ARG A 72 11.05 0.01 -15.74
C ARG A 72 11.28 1.23 -14.87
N THR A 73 10.91 2.42 -15.37
CA THR A 73 11.07 3.68 -14.63
C THR A 73 10.15 3.74 -13.42
N VAL A 74 8.90 3.28 -13.55
CA VAL A 74 7.95 3.16 -12.42
C VAL A 74 8.57 2.30 -11.30
N TRP A 75 9.05 1.11 -11.64
CA TRP A 75 9.66 0.20 -10.67
C TRP A 75 10.85 0.82 -9.93
N ILE A 76 11.74 1.52 -10.64
CA ILE A 76 12.90 2.17 -10.03
C ILE A 76 12.45 3.25 -9.03
N ILE A 77 11.57 4.16 -9.46
CA ILE A 77 11.11 5.27 -8.62
C ILE A 77 10.39 4.74 -7.37
N GLU A 78 9.46 3.81 -7.57
CA GLU A 78 8.68 3.25 -6.46
C GLU A 78 9.54 2.46 -5.48
N SER A 79 10.53 1.69 -5.97
CA SER A 79 11.45 0.95 -5.11
C SER A 79 12.30 1.89 -4.24
N VAL A 80 12.78 2.99 -4.82
CA VAL A 80 13.53 4.02 -4.07
C VAL A 80 12.64 4.65 -3.01
N MET A 81 11.41 5.03 -3.36
CA MET A 81 10.46 5.61 -2.40
C MET A 81 10.16 4.66 -1.24
N VAL A 82 9.80 3.41 -1.54
CA VAL A 82 9.53 2.39 -0.50
C VAL A 82 10.77 2.14 0.35
N GLY A 83 11.95 2.03 -0.27
CA GLY A 83 13.22 1.86 0.45
C GLY A 83 13.52 3.02 1.41
N LEU A 84 13.28 4.27 0.99
CA LEU A 84 13.45 5.44 1.85
C LEU A 84 12.46 5.47 3.01
N VAL A 85 11.21 5.07 2.78
CA VAL A 85 10.20 4.95 3.83
C VAL A 85 10.61 3.90 4.87
N ILE A 86 11.00 2.70 4.42
CA ILE A 86 11.48 1.63 5.30
C ILE A 86 12.70 2.09 6.09
N TYR A 87 13.66 2.74 5.44
CA TYR A 87 14.85 3.27 6.10
C TYR A 87 14.49 4.32 7.16
N GLY A 88 13.58 5.24 6.84
CA GLY A 88 13.10 6.27 7.77
C GLY A 88 12.45 5.67 9.01
N PHE A 89 11.58 4.68 8.84
CA PHE A 89 10.93 3.99 9.96
C PHE A 89 11.91 3.13 10.76
N TYR A 90 12.86 2.44 10.13
CA TYR A 90 13.83 1.60 10.83
C TYR A 90 14.83 2.39 11.69
N ARG A 91 15.09 3.64 11.32
CA ARG A 91 16.02 4.52 12.05
C ARG A 91 15.35 5.35 13.15
N SER A 92 14.02 5.48 13.11
CA SER A 92 13.22 6.19 14.12
C SER A 92 13.06 5.38 15.40
#